data_AF-A0AAU3QJ68-F1
#
_entry.id   AF-A0AAU3QJ68-F1
#
_cell.length_a   1.000
_cell.length_b   1.000
_cell.length_c   1.000
_cell.angle_alpha   90.00
_cell.angle_beta   90.00
_cell.angle_gamma   90.00
#
_symmetry.space_group_name_H-M   'P 1'
#
loop_
_entity.id
_entity.type
_entity.pdbx_description
1 polymer ?
#
loop_
_entity_poly.entity_id
_entity_poly.type
_entity_poly.pdbx_seq_one_letter_code
_entity_poly.pdbx_strand_id
1 'polypeptide(L)'
;MKIRPILATTVAAAVTMPALLLSVSPAFADDKPAAQTQDKTQDKPSIAELEKAAAAAKATYDDAVKAESAAKAALEATLSDTSPLAVAAKAAETAAAEAAAAKVEADQAVIDAQAAVDALPETATEEEKAAAATKLTEAKAAAETAKETKAAADAAAVEAVDARDDERVAAARKLGQAQKATKEALADKTAADEALAKAKEEGGEGGEDGEDCVPEARLTTVVTGLPSTVVAGTKVDFKLRVTNGTDKTMDKVLPFAYVHATDRSGLKSTDDLVHLQWSSASSSKWKTVDNKHYMDAISPLKAGAHADIKMRLKIDASAPAGNGITFVAGDYFNDNGTCGGNPDLEGYEFLIAAAGSKPGKVDDAKPSTTKPNTSDVRTQSSASRPVSGSLAATGSSSAMPQLALASGAAMAIGGGAVFLVRRRKAGFHA
;
A
#
# COMPACT_ATOMS: atom_id res chain seq x y z
N MET A 1 -56.22 -39.19 -23.10
CA MET A 1 -57.03 -39.46 -21.88
C MET A 1 -56.08 -39.73 -20.72
N LYS A 2 -56.39 -39.13 -19.55
CA LYS A 2 -55.69 -39.22 -18.25
C LYS A 2 -54.37 -38.45 -18.11
N ILE A 3 -54.56 -37.16 -17.85
CA ILE A 3 -53.66 -36.25 -17.13
C ILE A 3 -53.68 -36.63 -15.64
N ARG A 4 -52.50 -36.59 -14.97
CA ARG A 4 -52.22 -36.17 -13.56
C ARG A 4 -50.89 -36.80 -13.06
N PRO A 5 -50.20 -36.20 -12.08
CA PRO A 5 -49.65 -34.84 -12.06
C PRO A 5 -48.14 -34.84 -11.70
N ILE A 6 -47.50 -33.70 -11.96
CA ILE A 6 -46.10 -33.38 -11.64
C ILE A 6 -45.89 -33.43 -10.12
N LEU A 7 -45.00 -34.30 -9.66
CA LEU A 7 -44.46 -34.31 -8.29
C LEU A 7 -43.24 -33.39 -8.28
N ALA A 8 -43.45 -32.18 -7.76
CA ALA A 8 -42.41 -31.23 -7.41
C ALA A 8 -41.68 -31.74 -6.16
N THR A 9 -40.51 -32.32 -6.34
CA THR A 9 -39.61 -32.67 -5.24
C THR A 9 -38.72 -31.46 -4.97
N THR A 10 -39.20 -30.56 -4.10
CA THR A 10 -38.39 -29.51 -3.48
C THR A 10 -37.32 -30.15 -2.60
N VAL A 11 -36.09 -30.20 -3.10
CA VAL A 11 -34.90 -30.42 -2.26
C VAL A 11 -34.51 -29.06 -1.70
N ALA A 12 -34.93 -28.80 -0.46
CA ALA A 12 -34.43 -27.69 0.33
C ALA A 12 -32.97 -27.99 0.73
N ALA A 13 -32.01 -27.52 -0.08
CA ALA A 13 -30.63 -27.44 0.35
C ALA A 13 -30.49 -26.23 1.30
N ALA A 14 -30.49 -26.52 2.61
CA ALA A 14 -30.15 -25.55 3.63
C ALA A 14 -28.65 -25.19 3.50
N VAL A 15 -28.36 -24.12 2.78
CA VAL A 15 -27.05 -23.47 2.77
C VAL A 15 -26.98 -22.60 4.03
N THR A 16 -26.48 -23.17 5.11
CA THR A 16 -26.06 -22.40 6.29
C THR A 16 -24.73 -21.69 5.97
N MET A 17 -24.83 -20.46 5.47
CA MET A 17 -23.73 -19.50 5.53
C MET A 17 -23.74 -18.80 6.90
N PRO A 18 -22.61 -18.72 7.61
CA PRO A 18 -22.35 -17.61 8.51
C PRO A 18 -21.62 -16.52 7.72
N ALA A 19 -22.40 -15.67 7.06
CA ALA A 19 -21.97 -14.33 6.69
C ALA A 19 -22.42 -13.39 7.81
N LEU A 20 -21.54 -13.12 8.78
CA LEU A 20 -21.67 -12.04 9.76
C LEU A 20 -20.34 -11.94 10.51
N LEU A 21 -19.62 -10.83 10.30
CA LEU A 21 -18.78 -10.08 11.26
C LEU A 21 -17.77 -9.21 10.50
N LEU A 22 -18.28 -8.19 9.81
CA LEU A 22 -17.53 -7.00 9.42
C LEU A 22 -18.34 -5.78 9.83
N SER A 23 -18.22 -5.40 11.10
CA SER A 23 -18.38 -4.03 11.62
C SER A 23 -18.39 -4.07 13.14
N VAL A 24 -17.22 -4.10 13.77
CA VAL A 24 -17.11 -3.72 15.18
C VAL A 24 -16.44 -2.36 15.22
N SER A 25 -17.24 -1.33 15.02
CA SER A 25 -16.96 0.00 15.56
C SER A 25 -17.45 -0.04 17.01
N PRO A 26 -16.61 0.15 18.04
CA PRO A 26 -17.14 0.43 19.35
C PRO A 26 -17.70 1.86 19.33
N ALA A 27 -19.04 1.93 19.30
CA ALA A 27 -19.77 3.11 19.69
C ALA A 27 -19.58 3.31 21.20
N PHE A 28 -18.89 4.39 21.57
CA PHE A 28 -19.00 4.98 22.91
C PHE A 28 -19.85 6.24 22.78
N ALA A 29 -21.11 6.14 23.17
CA ALA A 29 -21.96 7.27 23.51
C ALA A 29 -22.59 6.95 24.87
N ASP A 30 -21.96 7.44 25.92
CA ASP A 30 -22.61 7.70 27.20
C ASP A 30 -22.17 9.08 27.68
N ASP A 31 -23.14 9.86 28.13
CA ASP A 31 -23.10 11.31 28.28
C ASP A 31 -22.41 11.79 29.58
N LYS A 32 -21.64 12.89 29.44
CA LYS A 32 -21.27 13.92 30.45
C LYS A 32 -20.06 13.69 31.41
N PRO A 33 -19.44 14.77 31.95
CA PRO A 33 -18.13 15.24 31.46
C PRO A 33 -17.06 15.27 32.58
N ALA A 34 -15.83 14.87 32.25
CA ALA A 34 -14.69 15.17 33.10
C ALA A 34 -13.43 15.41 32.26
N ALA A 35 -12.89 16.62 32.45
CA ALA A 35 -11.52 17.08 32.18
C ALA A 35 -10.88 16.70 30.83
N GLN A 36 -10.76 17.72 29.98
CA GLN A 36 -9.89 17.70 28.81
C GLN A 36 -8.41 17.55 29.23
N THR A 37 -7.80 16.42 28.93
CA THR A 37 -6.36 16.32 28.69
C THR A 37 -6.17 16.03 27.21
N GLN A 38 -5.85 17.09 26.45
CA GLN A 38 -5.37 16.98 25.08
C GLN A 38 -3.89 16.56 25.14
N ASP A 39 -3.63 15.27 25.03
CA ASP A 39 -2.34 14.79 24.53
C ASP A 39 -2.50 14.43 23.05
N LYS A 40 -1.81 15.20 22.22
CA LYS A 40 -1.59 14.89 20.80
C LYS A 40 -0.09 15.04 20.53
N THR A 41 0.69 14.15 21.12
CA THR A 41 1.93 13.69 20.48
C THR A 41 1.54 12.64 19.46
N GLN A 42 2.02 12.81 18.24
CA GLN A 42 1.89 11.81 17.19
C GLN A 42 2.96 10.74 17.50
N ASP A 43 2.63 9.83 18.41
CA ASP A 43 3.55 8.79 18.88
C ASP A 43 3.94 7.88 17.71
N LYS A 44 5.25 7.73 17.48
CA LYS A 44 5.75 6.60 16.69
C LYS A 44 5.26 5.32 17.37
N PRO A 45 4.75 4.33 16.62
CA PRO A 45 4.29 3.08 17.23
C PRO A 45 5.43 2.45 18.03
N SER A 46 5.13 2.10 19.27
CA SER A 46 6.07 1.41 20.15
C SER A 46 6.50 0.07 19.54
N ILE A 47 7.67 -0.46 19.94
CA ILE A 47 8.14 -1.77 19.47
C ILE A 47 7.08 -2.86 19.75
N ALA A 48 6.40 -2.80 20.90
CA ALA A 48 5.31 -3.72 21.23
C ALA A 48 4.12 -3.65 20.24
N GLU A 49 3.79 -2.44 19.77
CA GLU A 49 2.75 -2.26 18.74
C GLU A 49 3.21 -2.76 17.37
N LEU A 50 4.50 -2.57 17.02
CA LEU A 50 5.09 -3.10 15.80
C LEU A 50 5.20 -4.64 15.81
N GLU A 51 5.51 -5.24 16.96
CA GLU A 51 5.49 -6.71 17.12
C GLU A 51 4.08 -7.27 16.95
N LYS A 52 3.08 -6.59 17.53
CA LYS A 52 1.68 -6.95 17.34
C LYS A 52 1.24 -6.80 15.88
N ALA A 53 1.67 -5.73 15.21
CA ALA A 53 1.39 -5.50 13.80
C ALA A 53 2.05 -6.55 12.90
N ALA A 54 3.32 -6.89 13.14
CA ALA A 54 4.04 -7.94 12.42
C ALA A 54 3.39 -9.32 12.64
N ALA A 55 2.98 -9.63 13.87
CA ALA A 55 2.25 -10.87 14.18
C ALA A 55 0.88 -10.93 13.47
N ALA A 56 0.14 -9.82 13.41
CA ALA A 56 -1.13 -9.74 12.69
C ALA A 56 -0.94 -9.86 11.17
N ALA A 57 0.08 -9.22 10.61
CA ALA A 57 0.43 -9.34 9.19
C ALA A 57 0.87 -10.77 8.83
N LYS A 58 1.64 -11.42 9.72
CA LYS A 58 1.99 -12.83 9.58
C LYS A 58 0.76 -13.74 9.60
N ALA A 59 -0.16 -13.54 10.55
CA ALA A 59 -1.39 -14.35 10.62
C ALA A 59 -2.21 -14.20 9.34
N THR A 60 -2.34 -12.97 8.83
CA THR A 60 -3.02 -12.67 7.56
C THR A 60 -2.36 -13.38 6.37
N TYR A 61 -1.03 -13.35 6.30
CA TYR A 61 -0.26 -14.09 5.28
C TYR A 61 -0.45 -15.61 5.39
N ASP A 62 -0.37 -16.17 6.60
CA ASP A 62 -0.55 -17.61 6.82
C ASP A 62 -1.97 -18.06 6.38
N ASP A 63 -2.99 -17.25 6.66
CA ASP A 63 -4.36 -17.54 6.24
C ASP A 63 -4.54 -17.39 4.72
N ALA A 64 -3.88 -16.41 4.09
CA ALA A 64 -3.85 -16.30 2.63
C ALA A 64 -3.18 -17.52 1.97
N VAL A 65 -2.06 -18.00 2.51
CA VAL A 65 -1.37 -19.21 2.03
C VAL A 65 -2.25 -20.46 2.16
N LYS A 66 -3.00 -20.61 3.28
CA LYS A 66 -3.98 -21.69 3.43
C LYS A 66 -5.10 -21.59 2.39
N ALA A 67 -5.62 -20.38 2.16
CA ALA A 67 -6.67 -20.15 1.17
C ALA A 67 -6.19 -20.44 -0.26
N GLU A 68 -4.96 -20.06 -0.62
CA GLU A 68 -4.33 -20.40 -1.90
C GLU A 68 -4.14 -21.91 -2.05
N SER A 69 -3.66 -22.59 -1.00
CA SER A 69 -3.51 -24.04 -1.00
C SER A 69 -4.85 -24.75 -1.20
N ALA A 70 -5.91 -24.28 -0.53
CA ALA A 70 -7.26 -24.80 -0.70
C ALA A 70 -7.81 -24.53 -2.11
N ALA A 71 -7.56 -23.34 -2.68
CA ALA A 71 -7.96 -23.01 -4.05
C ALA A 71 -7.23 -23.87 -5.10
N LYS A 72 -5.94 -24.17 -4.87
CA LYS A 72 -5.16 -25.06 -5.71
C LYS A 72 -5.69 -26.49 -5.68
N ALA A 73 -5.97 -27.02 -4.48
CA ALA A 73 -6.57 -28.34 -4.34
C ALA A 73 -7.95 -28.44 -5.00
N ALA A 74 -8.76 -27.38 -4.89
CA ALA A 74 -10.06 -27.31 -5.57
C ALA A 74 -9.89 -27.32 -7.10
N LEU A 75 -8.95 -26.55 -7.65
CA LEU A 75 -8.66 -26.56 -9.09
C LEU A 75 -8.19 -27.94 -9.57
N GLU A 76 -7.31 -28.60 -8.83
CA GLU A 76 -6.85 -29.95 -9.16
C GLU A 76 -8.00 -30.96 -9.17
N ALA A 77 -8.91 -30.88 -8.20
CA ALA A 77 -10.12 -31.71 -8.17
C ALA A 77 -11.03 -31.47 -9.39
N THR A 78 -11.24 -30.20 -9.79
CA THR A 78 -12.04 -29.83 -10.97
C THR A 78 -11.36 -30.23 -12.30
N LEU A 79 -10.02 -30.26 -12.34
CA LEU A 79 -9.29 -30.69 -13.53
C LEU A 79 -9.24 -32.22 -13.69
N SER A 80 -9.53 -32.97 -12.63
CA SER A 80 -9.58 -34.44 -12.68
C SER A 80 -10.59 -34.95 -13.71
N ASP A 81 -10.20 -35.96 -14.48
CA ASP A 81 -11.06 -36.70 -15.40
C ASP A 81 -12.19 -37.46 -14.68
N THR A 82 -12.05 -37.66 -13.38
CA THR A 82 -13.07 -38.28 -12.52
C THR A 82 -14.01 -37.27 -11.86
N SER A 83 -13.84 -35.97 -12.12
CA SER A 83 -14.79 -34.96 -11.64
C SER A 83 -16.18 -35.21 -12.23
N PRO A 84 -17.27 -34.92 -11.49
CA PRO A 84 -18.63 -35.17 -11.97
C PRO A 84 -18.92 -34.55 -13.35
N LEU A 85 -18.46 -33.32 -13.60
CA LEU A 85 -18.65 -32.65 -14.89
C LEU A 85 -17.76 -33.22 -16.00
N ALA A 86 -16.54 -33.68 -15.71
CA ALA A 86 -15.71 -34.37 -16.70
C ALA A 86 -16.32 -35.72 -17.11
N VAL A 87 -16.85 -36.48 -16.15
CA VAL A 87 -17.56 -37.74 -16.41
C VAL A 87 -18.84 -37.49 -17.22
N ALA A 88 -19.62 -36.46 -16.88
CA ALA A 88 -20.82 -36.09 -17.61
C ALA A 88 -20.51 -35.64 -19.06
N ALA A 89 -19.50 -34.79 -19.25
CA ALA A 89 -19.04 -34.36 -20.57
C ALA A 89 -18.62 -35.56 -21.43
N LYS A 90 -17.80 -36.48 -20.88
CA LYS A 90 -17.36 -37.68 -21.60
C LYS A 90 -18.52 -38.61 -21.97
N ALA A 91 -19.51 -38.76 -21.08
CA ALA A 91 -20.70 -39.54 -21.36
C ALA A 91 -21.54 -38.90 -22.49
N ALA A 92 -21.70 -37.58 -22.48
CA ALA A 92 -22.44 -36.86 -23.52
C ALA A 92 -21.72 -36.91 -24.88
N GLU A 93 -20.40 -36.76 -24.90
CA GLU A 93 -19.58 -36.94 -26.12
C GLU A 93 -19.70 -38.35 -26.69
N THR A 94 -19.73 -39.37 -25.82
CA THR A 94 -19.91 -40.78 -26.23
C THR A 94 -21.29 -40.98 -26.86
N ALA A 95 -22.35 -40.45 -26.24
CA ALA A 95 -23.71 -40.52 -26.78
C ALA A 95 -23.85 -39.78 -28.12
N ALA A 96 -23.17 -38.64 -28.28
CA ALA A 96 -23.13 -37.91 -29.55
C ALA A 96 -22.42 -38.72 -30.66
N ALA A 97 -21.32 -39.40 -30.32
CA ALA A 97 -20.62 -40.29 -31.26
C ALA A 97 -21.48 -41.49 -31.66
N GLU A 98 -22.19 -42.12 -30.73
CA GLU A 98 -23.11 -43.22 -31.00
C GLU A 98 -24.29 -42.76 -31.89
N ALA A 99 -24.88 -41.60 -31.60
CA ALA A 99 -25.95 -41.03 -32.41
C ALA A 99 -25.46 -40.64 -33.82
N ALA A 100 -24.21 -40.20 -33.96
CA ALA A 100 -23.61 -39.95 -35.25
C ALA A 100 -23.44 -41.24 -36.07
N ALA A 101 -22.98 -42.33 -35.45
CA ALA A 101 -22.88 -43.64 -36.09
C ALA A 101 -24.27 -44.15 -36.52
N ALA A 102 -25.27 -44.08 -35.65
CA ALA A 102 -26.65 -44.48 -35.96
C ALA A 102 -27.24 -43.67 -37.13
N LYS A 103 -26.91 -42.38 -37.23
CA LYS A 103 -27.31 -41.55 -38.38
C LYS A 103 -26.67 -42.03 -39.69
N VAL A 104 -25.38 -42.38 -39.68
CA VAL A 104 -24.69 -42.92 -40.87
C VAL A 104 -25.35 -44.22 -41.33
N GLU A 105 -25.68 -45.12 -40.39
CA GLU A 105 -26.38 -46.36 -40.71
C GLU A 105 -27.79 -46.12 -41.28
N ALA A 106 -28.54 -45.18 -40.69
CA ALA A 106 -29.89 -44.84 -41.17
C ALA A 106 -29.87 -44.17 -42.56
N ASP A 107 -28.91 -43.27 -42.81
CA ASP A 107 -28.71 -42.67 -44.14
C ASP A 107 -28.35 -43.74 -45.19
N GLN A 108 -27.49 -44.71 -44.82
CA GLN A 108 -27.15 -45.82 -45.70
C GLN A 108 -28.37 -46.71 -46.01
N ALA A 109 -29.23 -46.97 -45.02
CA ALA A 109 -30.46 -47.72 -45.23
C ALA A 109 -31.42 -47.02 -46.23
N VAL A 110 -31.45 -45.68 -46.26
CA VAL A 110 -32.20 -44.92 -47.27
C VAL A 110 -31.61 -45.14 -48.67
N ILE A 111 -30.28 -45.10 -48.79
CA ILE A 111 -29.58 -45.34 -50.07
C ILE A 111 -29.88 -46.75 -50.57
N ASP A 112 -29.78 -47.75 -49.70
CA ASP A 112 -30.02 -49.16 -50.04
C ASP A 112 -31.48 -49.40 -50.42
N ALA A 113 -32.43 -48.81 -49.68
CA ALA A 113 -33.86 -48.92 -50.00
C ALA A 113 -34.21 -48.22 -51.32
N GLN A 114 -33.58 -47.09 -51.63
CA GLN A 114 -33.78 -46.41 -52.92
C GLN A 114 -33.21 -47.25 -54.06
N ALA A 115 -32.01 -47.81 -53.90
CA ALA A 115 -31.42 -48.71 -54.88
C ALA A 115 -32.28 -49.94 -55.15
N ALA A 116 -32.94 -50.50 -54.13
CA ALA A 116 -33.88 -51.60 -54.28
C ALA A 116 -35.14 -51.22 -55.07
N VAL A 117 -35.65 -49.99 -54.89
CA VAL A 117 -36.75 -49.45 -55.71
C VAL A 117 -36.31 -49.30 -57.17
N ASP A 118 -35.12 -48.74 -57.40
CA ASP A 118 -34.59 -48.47 -58.74
C ASP A 118 -34.24 -49.76 -59.51
N ALA A 119 -33.96 -50.85 -58.80
CA ALA A 119 -33.64 -52.16 -59.39
C ALA A 119 -34.87 -53.00 -59.77
N LEU A 120 -36.09 -52.55 -59.49
CA LEU A 120 -37.30 -53.31 -59.84
C LEU A 120 -37.48 -53.38 -61.37
N PRO A 121 -37.67 -54.59 -61.95
CA PRO A 121 -37.93 -54.72 -63.38
C PRO A 121 -39.33 -54.20 -63.75
N GLU A 122 -39.56 -53.87 -65.02
CA GLU A 122 -40.90 -53.45 -65.48
C GLU A 122 -41.99 -54.51 -65.28
N THR A 123 -41.60 -55.79 -65.17
CA THR A 123 -42.49 -56.92 -64.89
C THR A 123 -42.78 -57.11 -63.39
N ALA A 124 -42.22 -56.28 -62.51
CA ALA A 124 -42.48 -56.37 -61.07
C ALA A 124 -43.96 -56.22 -60.76
N THR A 125 -44.46 -57.06 -59.85
CA THR A 125 -45.83 -57.02 -59.37
C THR A 125 -46.11 -55.74 -58.58
N GLU A 126 -47.38 -55.36 -58.49
CA GLU A 126 -47.78 -54.19 -57.70
C GLU A 126 -47.49 -54.39 -56.21
N GLU A 127 -47.56 -55.63 -55.71
CA GLU A 127 -47.16 -56.00 -54.36
C GLU A 127 -45.66 -55.77 -54.10
N GLU A 128 -44.78 -56.14 -55.04
CA GLU A 128 -43.33 -55.92 -54.92
C GLU A 128 -42.97 -54.43 -54.93
N LYS A 129 -43.60 -53.65 -55.81
CA LYS A 129 -43.44 -52.19 -55.86
C LYS A 129 -43.91 -51.54 -54.56
N ALA A 130 -45.08 -51.94 -54.05
CA ALA A 130 -45.63 -51.42 -52.80
C ALA A 130 -44.73 -51.76 -51.60
N ALA A 131 -44.17 -52.97 -51.54
CA ALA A 131 -43.25 -53.39 -50.48
C ALA A 131 -41.94 -52.58 -50.51
N ALA A 132 -41.35 -52.36 -51.69
CA ALA A 132 -40.13 -51.55 -51.83
C ALA A 132 -40.38 -50.08 -51.47
N ALA A 133 -41.49 -49.50 -51.92
CA ALA A 133 -41.88 -48.13 -51.58
C ALA A 133 -42.13 -47.95 -50.06
N THR A 134 -42.72 -48.96 -49.41
CA THR A 134 -42.93 -48.98 -47.96
C THR A 134 -41.59 -48.98 -47.23
N LYS A 135 -40.65 -49.88 -47.60
CA LYS A 135 -39.31 -49.92 -47.01
C LYS A 135 -38.55 -48.61 -47.16
N LEU A 136 -38.63 -47.96 -48.32
CA LEU A 136 -38.00 -46.65 -48.55
C LEU A 136 -38.61 -45.58 -47.65
N THR A 137 -39.92 -45.61 -47.44
CA THR A 137 -40.63 -44.66 -46.56
C THR A 137 -40.22 -44.87 -45.11
N GLU A 138 -40.15 -46.11 -44.65
CA GLU A 138 -39.69 -46.48 -43.31
C GLU A 138 -38.22 -46.07 -43.08
N ALA A 139 -37.34 -46.33 -44.05
CA ALA A 139 -35.93 -45.93 -43.99
C ALA A 139 -35.79 -44.40 -43.91
N LYS A 140 -36.56 -43.64 -44.69
CA LYS A 140 -36.56 -42.16 -44.64
C LYS A 140 -37.03 -41.64 -43.28
N ALA A 141 -38.06 -42.25 -42.71
CA ALA A 141 -38.54 -41.89 -41.37
C ALA A 141 -37.51 -42.19 -40.28
N ALA A 142 -36.81 -43.33 -40.38
CA ALA A 142 -35.73 -43.70 -39.48
C ALA A 142 -34.54 -42.73 -39.60
N ALA A 143 -34.17 -42.31 -40.82
CA ALA A 143 -33.09 -41.35 -41.05
C ALA A 143 -33.40 -39.96 -40.46
N GLU A 144 -34.63 -39.45 -40.60
CA GLU A 144 -35.02 -38.20 -39.95
C GLU A 144 -35.02 -38.32 -38.41
N THR A 145 -35.48 -39.45 -37.87
CA THR A 145 -35.41 -39.71 -36.41
C THR A 145 -33.96 -39.75 -35.91
N ALA A 146 -33.07 -40.42 -36.65
CA ALA A 146 -31.65 -40.51 -36.31
C ALA A 146 -30.97 -39.13 -36.40
N LYS A 147 -31.35 -38.30 -37.38
CA LYS A 147 -30.88 -36.92 -37.52
C LYS A 147 -31.31 -36.04 -36.33
N GLU A 148 -32.57 -36.11 -35.90
CA GLU A 148 -33.05 -35.39 -34.72
C GLU A 148 -32.33 -35.87 -33.44
N THR A 149 -32.16 -37.18 -33.30
CA THR A 149 -31.44 -37.79 -32.17
C THR A 149 -29.99 -37.32 -32.12
N LYS A 150 -29.31 -37.30 -33.27
CA LYS A 150 -27.94 -36.77 -33.37
C LYS A 150 -27.88 -35.29 -32.99
N ALA A 151 -28.80 -34.48 -33.50
CA ALA A 151 -28.83 -33.05 -33.19
C ALA A 151 -29.03 -32.81 -31.67
N ALA A 152 -29.90 -33.58 -31.02
CA ALA A 152 -30.11 -33.52 -29.58
C ALA A 152 -28.87 -33.97 -28.79
N ALA A 153 -28.21 -35.06 -29.22
CA ALA A 153 -27.01 -35.57 -28.57
C ALA A 153 -25.81 -34.61 -28.72
N ASP A 154 -25.62 -34.02 -29.90
CA ASP A 154 -24.60 -33.00 -30.14
C ASP A 154 -24.82 -31.78 -29.23
N ALA A 155 -26.06 -31.30 -29.12
CA ALA A 155 -26.41 -30.17 -28.26
C ALA A 155 -26.13 -30.47 -26.78
N ALA A 156 -26.48 -31.68 -26.31
CA ALA A 156 -26.20 -32.12 -24.95
C ALA A 156 -24.69 -32.25 -24.67
N ALA A 157 -23.90 -32.70 -25.66
CA ALA A 157 -22.44 -32.77 -25.55
C ALA A 157 -21.82 -31.37 -25.40
N VAL A 158 -22.28 -30.40 -26.20
CA VAL A 158 -21.83 -29.00 -26.09
C VAL A 158 -22.16 -28.44 -24.70
N GLU A 159 -23.40 -28.59 -24.24
CA GLU A 159 -23.81 -28.09 -22.92
C GLU A 159 -22.98 -28.71 -21.77
N ALA A 160 -22.71 -30.01 -21.83
CA ALA A 160 -21.92 -30.70 -20.81
C ALA A 160 -20.44 -30.27 -20.81
N VAL A 161 -19.87 -30.02 -21.99
CA VAL A 161 -18.50 -29.49 -22.13
C VAL A 161 -18.41 -28.06 -21.62
N ASP A 162 -19.36 -27.20 -22.00
CA ASP A 162 -19.42 -25.80 -21.55
C ASP A 162 -19.54 -25.74 -20.02
N ALA A 163 -20.42 -26.55 -19.41
CA ALA A 163 -20.57 -26.61 -17.96
C ALA A 163 -19.26 -27.01 -17.24
N ARG A 164 -18.55 -28.01 -17.77
CA ARG A 164 -17.24 -28.44 -17.25
C ARG A 164 -16.21 -27.32 -17.34
N ASP A 165 -16.14 -26.66 -18.49
CA ASP A 165 -15.13 -25.64 -18.74
C ASP A 165 -15.42 -24.35 -17.94
N ASP A 166 -16.68 -23.99 -17.74
CA ASP A 166 -17.09 -22.91 -16.84
C ASP A 166 -16.66 -23.17 -15.39
N GLU A 167 -16.81 -24.40 -14.88
CA GLU A 167 -16.34 -24.76 -13.54
C GLU A 167 -14.81 -24.65 -13.44
N ARG A 168 -14.08 -25.13 -14.46
CA ARG A 168 -12.61 -25.01 -14.53
C ARG A 168 -12.15 -23.56 -14.54
N VAL A 169 -12.83 -22.71 -15.31
CA VAL A 169 -12.55 -21.27 -15.36
C VAL A 169 -12.84 -20.60 -14.02
N ALA A 170 -13.95 -20.96 -13.36
CA ALA A 170 -14.30 -20.44 -12.03
C ALA A 170 -13.25 -20.83 -10.98
N ALA A 171 -12.81 -22.10 -10.96
CA ALA A 171 -11.76 -22.58 -10.07
C ALA A 171 -10.42 -21.88 -10.33
N ALA A 172 -10.04 -21.71 -11.59
CA ALA A 172 -8.80 -21.01 -11.96
C ALA A 172 -8.83 -19.52 -11.56
N ARG A 173 -9.96 -18.83 -11.74
CA ARG A 173 -10.15 -17.45 -11.27
C ARG A 173 -10.01 -17.35 -9.75
N LYS A 174 -10.58 -18.30 -9.00
CA LYS A 174 -10.47 -18.35 -7.54
C LYS A 174 -9.02 -18.54 -7.08
N LEU A 175 -8.26 -19.42 -7.75
CA LEU A 175 -6.82 -19.56 -7.49
C LEU A 175 -6.06 -18.26 -7.79
N GLY A 176 -6.33 -17.61 -8.92
CA GLY A 176 -5.69 -16.33 -9.26
C GLY A 176 -5.97 -15.22 -8.25
N GLN A 177 -7.20 -15.16 -7.71
CA GLN A 177 -7.55 -14.24 -6.63
C GLN A 177 -6.81 -14.57 -5.32
N ALA A 178 -6.74 -15.86 -4.95
CA ALA A 178 -6.01 -16.29 -3.76
C ALA A 178 -4.51 -15.99 -3.86
N GLN A 179 -3.88 -16.26 -5.01
CA GLN A 179 -2.48 -15.91 -5.27
C GLN A 179 -2.22 -14.41 -5.16
N LYS A 180 -3.14 -13.57 -5.66
CA LYS A 180 -3.05 -12.13 -5.51
C LYS A 180 -3.10 -11.72 -4.03
N ALA A 181 -4.04 -12.28 -3.27
CA ALA A 181 -4.17 -12.01 -1.83
C ALA A 181 -2.92 -12.47 -1.05
N THR A 182 -2.36 -13.65 -1.36
CA THR A 182 -1.10 -14.12 -0.76
C THR A 182 0.04 -13.15 -1.05
N LYS A 183 0.15 -12.64 -2.29
CA LYS A 183 1.19 -11.69 -2.67
C LYS A 183 1.04 -10.36 -1.94
N GLU A 184 -0.17 -9.83 -1.83
CA GLU A 184 -0.46 -8.60 -1.08
C GLU A 184 -0.14 -8.79 0.41
N ALA A 185 -0.61 -9.87 1.03
CA ALA A 185 -0.34 -10.18 2.43
C ALA A 185 1.15 -10.43 2.71
N LEU A 186 1.90 -11.00 1.76
CA LEU A 186 3.35 -11.15 1.87
C LEU A 186 4.05 -9.79 1.87
N ALA A 187 3.64 -8.87 0.99
CA ALA A 187 4.19 -7.52 0.94
C ALA A 187 3.93 -6.77 2.25
N ASP A 188 2.71 -6.86 2.79
CA ASP A 188 2.34 -6.26 4.08
C ASP A 188 3.14 -6.87 5.24
N LYS A 189 3.31 -8.20 5.24
CA LYS A 189 4.15 -8.90 6.22
C LYS A 189 5.60 -8.43 6.12
N THR A 190 6.17 -8.36 4.93
CA THR A 190 7.55 -7.89 4.73
C THR A 190 7.70 -6.45 5.20
N ALA A 191 6.77 -5.56 4.86
CA ALA A 191 6.80 -4.18 5.33
C ALA A 191 6.69 -4.07 6.86
N ALA A 192 5.84 -4.89 7.50
CA ALA A 192 5.71 -4.93 8.95
C ALA A 192 6.97 -5.50 9.63
N ASP A 193 7.58 -6.55 9.07
CA ASP A 193 8.83 -7.12 9.56
C ASP A 193 10.01 -6.13 9.39
N GLU A 194 10.08 -5.42 8.26
CA GLU A 194 11.09 -4.37 8.01
C GLU A 194 10.91 -3.18 8.96
N ALA A 195 9.67 -2.74 9.21
CA ALA A 195 9.37 -1.68 10.17
C ALA A 195 9.77 -2.11 11.59
N LEU A 196 9.48 -3.36 11.97
CA LEU A 196 9.89 -3.93 13.25
C LEU A 196 11.40 -4.07 13.37
N ALA A 197 12.08 -4.55 12.32
CA ALA A 197 13.54 -4.69 12.28
C ALA A 197 14.21 -3.32 12.38
N LYS A 198 13.74 -2.34 11.61
CA LYS A 198 14.22 -0.95 11.68
C LYS A 198 13.99 -0.35 13.06
N ALA A 199 12.83 -0.57 13.69
CA ALA A 199 12.59 -0.10 15.05
C ALA A 199 13.45 -0.83 16.09
N LYS A 200 13.82 -2.09 15.85
CA LYS A 200 14.75 -2.87 16.68
C LYS A 200 16.21 -2.48 16.45
N GLU A 201 16.59 -2.04 15.26
CA GLU A 201 17.92 -1.49 14.94
C GLU A 201 18.06 -0.06 15.47
N GLU A 202 17.05 0.79 15.29
CA GLU A 202 16.96 2.13 15.89
C GLU A 202 16.84 2.07 17.42
N GLY A 203 16.21 1.00 17.95
CA GLY A 203 16.21 0.66 19.38
C GLY A 203 17.44 -0.14 19.83
N GLY A 204 18.27 -0.61 18.88
CA GLY A 204 19.43 -1.49 19.10
C GLY A 204 20.77 -0.76 19.08
N GLU A 205 20.83 0.47 18.54
CA GLU A 205 21.94 1.40 18.77
C GLU A 205 21.75 2.29 20.02
N GLY A 206 20.79 1.96 20.89
CA GLY A 206 20.53 2.69 22.15
C GLY A 206 19.97 1.86 23.30
N GLY A 207 20.05 0.53 23.25
CA GLY A 207 19.35 -0.36 24.18
C GLY A 207 20.20 -1.52 24.71
N GLU A 208 21.33 -1.22 25.35
CA GLU A 208 21.85 -2.08 26.42
C GLU A 208 21.54 -1.37 27.76
N ASP A 209 20.60 -1.95 28.50
CA ASP A 209 20.49 -1.89 29.98
C ASP A 209 20.37 -0.52 30.69
N GLY A 210 19.94 0.55 30.01
CA GLY A 210 19.68 1.84 30.65
C GLY A 210 18.20 2.02 30.98
N GLU A 211 17.87 2.23 32.26
CA GLU A 211 16.65 2.94 32.66
C GLU A 211 16.43 4.16 31.73
N ASP A 212 15.20 4.38 31.25
CA ASP A 212 14.83 5.48 30.35
C ASP A 212 15.61 6.76 30.71
N CYS A 213 16.52 7.20 29.82
CA CYS A 213 17.34 8.38 30.10
C CYS A 213 16.43 9.57 30.41
N VAL A 214 16.48 10.05 31.66
CA VAL A 214 15.51 11.02 32.18
C VAL A 214 15.94 12.44 31.78
N PRO A 215 15.05 13.29 31.24
CA PRO A 215 15.37 14.70 31.01
C PRO A 215 15.87 15.39 32.28
N GLU A 216 17.03 16.04 32.19
CA GLU A 216 17.68 16.75 33.29
C GLU A 216 17.73 18.24 32.97
N ALA A 217 16.73 18.98 33.46
CA ALA A 217 16.60 20.42 33.23
C ALA A 217 17.77 21.24 33.78
N ARG A 218 18.58 20.69 34.70
CA ARG A 218 19.78 21.35 35.23
C ARG A 218 21.02 21.08 34.38
N LEU A 219 20.98 20.18 33.39
CA LEU A 219 21.95 20.16 32.31
C LEU A 219 21.53 21.22 31.30
N THR A 220 22.37 22.24 31.09
CA THR A 220 22.03 23.35 30.20
C THR A 220 23.11 23.58 29.15
N THR A 221 22.68 24.00 27.97
CA THR A 221 23.57 24.33 26.86
C THR A 221 23.30 25.75 26.39
N VAL A 222 24.31 26.62 26.41
CA VAL A 222 24.11 28.05 26.11
C VAL A 222 25.11 28.51 25.07
N VAL A 223 24.62 29.12 24.00
CA VAL A 223 25.46 29.74 22.97
C VAL A 223 25.70 31.22 23.30
N THR A 224 26.96 31.66 23.17
CA THR A 224 27.37 33.07 23.34
C THR A 224 28.31 33.49 22.22
N GLY A 225 28.18 34.73 21.74
CA GLY A 225 29.04 35.29 20.68
C GLY A 225 28.68 34.88 19.25
N LEU A 226 27.59 34.13 19.03
CA LEU A 226 27.05 33.92 17.68
C LEU A 226 26.34 35.20 17.27
N PRO A 227 26.76 35.94 16.23
CA PRO A 227 26.07 37.16 15.84
C PRO A 227 24.72 36.86 15.18
N SER A 228 23.74 37.73 15.40
CA SER A 228 22.40 37.67 14.77
C SER A 228 22.42 37.86 13.25
N THR A 229 23.56 38.21 12.66
CA THR A 229 23.76 38.23 11.21
C THR A 229 25.20 37.83 10.88
N VAL A 230 25.35 36.91 9.93
CA VAL A 230 26.64 36.43 9.41
C VAL A 230 26.68 36.68 7.90
N VAL A 231 27.80 37.21 7.41
CA VAL A 231 27.95 37.53 5.98
C VAL A 231 28.45 36.29 5.23
N ALA A 232 27.83 35.95 4.10
CA ALA A 232 28.32 34.89 3.22
C ALA A 232 29.78 35.13 2.81
N GLY A 233 30.59 34.07 2.82
CA GLY A 233 32.03 34.14 2.59
C GLY A 233 32.87 34.50 3.82
N THR A 234 32.25 34.62 5.00
CA THR A 234 32.94 34.89 6.26
C THR A 234 32.90 33.70 7.22
N LYS A 235 33.66 33.79 8.30
CA LYS A 235 33.64 32.86 9.42
C LYS A 235 33.49 33.65 10.71
N VAL A 236 32.71 33.12 11.65
CA VAL A 236 32.50 33.69 12.97
C VAL A 236 32.79 32.63 14.02
N ASP A 237 33.49 33.02 15.06
CA ASP A 237 33.82 32.15 16.19
C ASP A 237 32.89 32.51 17.35
N PHE A 238 32.31 31.50 17.98
CA PHE A 238 31.38 31.63 19.10
C PHE A 238 31.64 30.51 20.10
N LYS A 239 30.85 30.47 21.18
CA LYS A 239 31.08 29.54 22.28
C LYS A 239 29.80 28.82 22.66
N LEU A 240 29.90 27.51 22.82
CA LEU A 240 28.89 26.67 23.44
C LEU A 240 29.34 26.33 24.86
N ARG A 241 28.56 26.73 25.86
CA ARG A 241 28.77 26.36 27.25
C ARG A 241 27.83 25.23 27.62
N VAL A 242 28.37 24.11 28.09
CA VAL A 242 27.61 23.01 28.67
C VAL A 242 27.78 23.05 30.19
N THR A 243 26.68 23.15 30.94
CA THR A 243 26.71 23.31 32.40
C THR A 243 25.99 22.16 33.07
N ASN A 244 26.68 21.44 33.94
CA ASN A 244 26.06 20.53 34.88
C ASN A 244 25.61 21.32 36.10
N GLY A 245 24.35 21.74 36.10
CA GLY A 245 23.74 22.46 37.21
C GLY A 245 23.30 21.56 38.35
N THR A 246 23.44 20.23 38.27
CA THR A 246 23.03 19.27 39.31
C THR A 246 24.01 19.24 40.50
N ASP A 247 23.65 18.48 41.54
CA ASP A 247 24.50 18.18 42.69
C ASP A 247 25.38 16.91 42.51
N LYS A 248 25.30 16.26 41.35
CA LYS A 248 26.04 15.03 41.03
C LYS A 248 27.05 15.25 39.91
N THR A 249 28.12 14.47 39.89
CA THR A 249 29.04 14.44 38.74
C THR A 249 28.38 13.68 37.59
N MET A 250 28.55 14.19 36.37
CA MET A 250 28.20 13.49 35.14
C MET A 250 29.47 12.89 34.55
N ASP A 251 29.52 11.57 34.38
CA ASP A 251 30.77 10.87 34.03
C ASP A 251 31.14 11.11 32.57
N LYS A 252 30.15 11.12 31.67
CA LYS A 252 30.33 11.39 30.25
C LYS A 252 29.21 12.28 29.74
N VAL A 253 29.54 13.49 29.31
CA VAL A 253 28.60 14.43 28.68
C VAL A 253 28.94 14.55 27.20
N LEU A 254 27.94 14.38 26.32
CA LEU A 254 28.03 14.47 24.87
C LEU A 254 27.34 15.74 24.38
N PRO A 255 28.10 16.79 24.05
CA PRO A 255 27.55 18.00 23.46
C PRO A 255 27.04 17.72 22.04
N PHE A 256 25.88 18.27 21.70
CA PHE A 256 25.25 18.21 20.39
C PHE A 256 25.16 19.62 19.79
N ALA A 257 25.48 19.76 18.51
CA ALA A 257 25.19 20.99 17.79
C ALA A 257 24.91 20.73 16.31
N TYR A 258 23.94 21.44 15.73
CA TYR A 258 23.61 21.36 14.30
C TYR A 258 23.26 22.76 13.77
N VAL A 259 23.51 23.01 12.49
CA VAL A 259 23.12 24.26 11.83
C VAL A 259 22.22 23.94 10.64
N HIS A 260 21.08 24.62 10.59
CA HIS A 260 20.18 24.62 9.44
C HIS A 260 20.14 26.01 8.82
N ALA A 261 20.14 26.09 7.50
CA ALA A 261 20.08 27.31 6.74
C ALA A 261 19.12 27.19 5.54
N THR A 262 18.47 28.29 5.22
CA THR A 262 17.55 28.41 4.10
C THR A 262 17.75 29.70 3.35
N ASP A 263 17.26 29.78 2.11
CA ASP A 263 17.10 31.05 1.41
C ASP A 263 16.10 31.99 2.13
N ARG A 264 15.95 33.23 1.67
CA ARG A 264 15.03 34.21 2.29
C ARG A 264 13.58 33.74 2.38
N SER A 265 13.17 32.81 1.52
CA SER A 265 11.80 32.29 1.52
C SER A 265 11.56 31.25 2.62
N GLY A 266 12.63 30.66 3.16
CA GLY A 266 12.55 29.52 4.09
C GLY A 266 12.23 28.19 3.41
N LEU A 267 12.07 28.16 2.08
CA LEU A 267 11.60 26.96 1.35
C LEU A 267 12.73 26.13 0.74
N LYS A 268 13.91 26.73 0.53
CA LYS A 268 15.08 26.02 -0.02
C LYS A 268 16.16 25.93 1.04
N SER A 269 16.50 24.71 1.43
CA SER A 269 17.67 24.45 2.29
C SER A 269 18.95 24.84 1.57
N THR A 270 19.89 25.39 2.33
CA THR A 270 21.24 25.76 1.92
C THR A 270 22.27 25.22 2.92
N ASP A 271 21.96 24.08 3.56
CA ASP A 271 22.77 23.46 4.62
C ASP A 271 24.17 23.08 4.14
N ASP A 272 24.32 22.74 2.86
CA ASP A 272 25.59 22.41 2.21
C ASP A 272 26.57 23.60 2.14
N LEU A 273 26.08 24.82 2.34
CA LEU A 273 26.85 26.07 2.27
C LEU A 273 27.19 26.64 3.65
N VAL A 274 26.77 25.97 4.73
CA VAL A 274 27.03 26.37 6.12
C VAL A 274 27.78 25.26 6.87
N HIS A 275 28.95 25.60 7.39
CA HIS A 275 29.88 24.63 7.96
C HIS A 275 30.09 24.94 9.44
N LEU A 276 29.59 24.05 10.31
CA LEU A 276 29.81 24.14 11.74
C LEU A 276 31.06 23.36 12.15
N GLN A 277 31.94 24.03 12.88
CA GLN A 277 33.19 23.48 13.37
C GLN A 277 33.30 23.71 14.88
N TRP A 278 34.07 22.85 15.53
CA TRP A 278 34.30 22.92 16.97
C TRP A 278 35.75 22.61 17.32
N SER A 279 36.17 23.03 18.51
CA SER A 279 37.48 22.74 19.07
C SER A 279 37.39 22.65 20.59
N SER A 280 38.05 21.66 21.18
CA SER A 280 38.13 21.53 22.63
C SER A 280 38.96 22.66 23.24
N ALA A 281 38.74 22.96 24.52
CA ALA A 281 39.53 23.98 25.22
C ALA A 281 41.06 23.70 25.17
N SER A 282 41.45 22.42 25.12
CA SER A 282 42.84 21.94 25.10
C SER A 282 43.46 21.82 23.70
N SER A 283 42.67 22.00 22.63
CA SER A 283 43.13 21.88 21.24
C SER A 283 43.08 23.22 20.52
N SER A 284 43.99 23.43 19.58
CA SER A 284 43.93 24.52 18.58
C SER A 284 43.42 24.06 17.22
N LYS A 285 43.17 22.75 17.06
CA LYS A 285 42.68 22.16 15.81
C LYS A 285 41.15 22.21 15.77
N TRP A 286 40.62 22.69 14.66
CA TRP A 286 39.19 22.71 14.37
C TRP A 286 38.78 21.38 13.75
N LYS A 287 37.70 20.81 14.29
CA LYS A 287 37.02 19.63 13.76
C LYS A 287 35.69 20.06 13.17
N THR A 288 35.27 19.48 12.05
CA THR A 288 33.91 19.66 11.55
C THR A 288 32.96 18.86 12.42
N VAL A 289 31.79 19.42 12.74
CA VAL A 289 30.71 18.65 13.36
C VAL A 289 30.22 17.63 12.34
N ASP A 290 30.29 16.35 12.68
CA ASP A 290 29.95 15.27 11.75
C ASP A 290 28.43 15.09 11.58
N ASN A 291 28.04 14.11 10.78
CA ASN A 291 26.63 13.81 10.50
C ASN A 291 25.88 13.22 11.70
N LYS A 292 26.57 12.86 12.80
CA LYS A 292 25.95 12.47 14.07
C LYS A 292 25.73 13.68 14.97
N HIS A 293 26.30 14.84 14.63
CA HIS A 293 26.13 16.13 15.29
C HIS A 293 26.63 16.21 16.74
N TYR A 294 27.29 15.15 17.21
CA TYR A 294 27.93 15.09 18.52
C TYR A 294 29.40 15.50 18.45
N MET A 295 29.88 16.12 19.53
CA MET A 295 31.28 16.47 19.74
C MET A 295 31.96 15.43 20.65
N ASP A 296 33.29 15.51 20.79
CA ASP A 296 33.99 14.64 21.74
C ASP A 296 33.40 14.84 23.15
N ALA A 297 33.33 13.75 23.90
CA ALA A 297 32.78 13.77 25.25
C ALA A 297 33.55 14.69 26.20
N ILE A 298 32.81 15.40 27.04
CA ILE A 298 33.32 16.05 28.25
C ILE A 298 33.24 15.01 29.36
N SER A 299 34.39 14.61 29.91
CA SER A 299 34.44 13.60 30.95
C SER A 299 35.56 13.89 31.95
N PRO A 300 35.30 13.88 33.26
CA PRO A 300 33.99 14.02 33.91
C PRO A 300 33.55 15.50 33.99
N LEU A 301 32.24 15.77 33.99
CA LEU A 301 31.68 17.09 34.28
C LEU A 301 31.11 17.13 35.70
N LYS A 302 31.89 17.69 36.62
CA LYS A 302 31.56 17.76 38.06
C LYS A 302 30.27 18.54 38.34
N ALA A 303 29.66 18.25 39.49
CA ALA A 303 28.52 19.00 40.01
C ALA A 303 28.79 20.52 40.02
N GLY A 304 27.85 21.31 39.50
CA GLY A 304 27.97 22.77 39.37
C GLY A 304 29.02 23.27 38.37
N ALA A 305 29.75 22.39 37.69
CA ALA A 305 30.79 22.77 36.74
C ALA A 305 30.23 23.03 35.34
N HIS A 306 31.01 23.74 34.53
CA HIS A 306 30.72 23.95 33.11
C HIS A 306 31.96 23.70 32.27
N ALA A 307 31.74 23.37 31.00
CA ALA A 307 32.76 23.31 29.98
C ALA A 307 32.40 24.27 28.84
N ASP A 308 33.41 24.98 28.35
CA ASP A 308 33.29 25.92 27.25
C ASP A 308 33.93 25.30 25.99
N ILE A 309 33.11 25.08 24.97
CA ILE A 309 33.52 24.54 23.67
C ILE A 309 33.63 25.70 22.68
N LYS A 310 34.76 25.79 21.99
CA LYS A 310 34.95 26.79 20.93
C LYS A 310 34.23 26.31 19.68
N MET A 311 33.34 27.13 19.15
CA MET A 311 32.58 26.87 17.94
C MET A 311 32.96 27.86 16.85
N ARG A 312 32.82 27.45 15.59
CA ARG A 312 33.01 28.31 14.43
C ARG A 312 31.97 27.96 13.39
N LEU A 313 31.26 28.99 12.93
CA LEU A 313 30.38 28.91 11.78
C LEU A 313 31.10 29.55 10.59
N LYS A 314 31.27 28.79 9.51
CA LYS A 314 31.77 29.28 8.23
C LYS A 314 30.65 29.22 7.20
N ILE A 315 30.41 30.33 6.51
CA ILE A 315 29.42 30.40 5.43
C ILE A 315 30.16 30.56 4.12
N ASP A 316 29.87 29.71 3.14
CA ASP A 316 30.51 29.80 1.84
C ASP A 316 30.09 31.08 1.10
N ALA A 317 30.99 31.63 0.28
CA ALA A 317 30.75 32.88 -0.43
C ALA A 317 29.59 32.82 -1.44
N SER A 318 29.26 31.60 -1.90
CA SER A 318 28.13 31.31 -2.78
C SER A 318 26.79 31.21 -2.05
N ALA A 319 26.78 31.24 -0.71
CA ALA A 319 25.53 31.18 0.05
C ALA A 319 24.63 32.37 -0.30
N PRO A 320 23.37 32.14 -0.69
CA PRO A 320 22.42 33.23 -0.90
C PRO A 320 22.12 33.91 0.43
N ALA A 321 21.63 35.15 0.37
CA ALA A 321 21.05 35.75 1.57
C ALA A 321 19.85 34.91 2.04
N GLY A 322 19.69 34.77 3.35
CA GLY A 322 18.79 33.77 3.90
C GLY A 322 18.70 33.78 5.41
N ASN A 323 18.16 32.70 5.96
CA ASN A 323 17.97 32.49 7.40
C ASN A 323 18.82 31.31 7.84
N GLY A 324 19.36 31.38 9.05
CA GLY A 324 20.09 30.29 9.68
C GLY A 324 19.64 30.11 11.12
N ILE A 325 19.73 28.88 11.60
CA ILE A 325 19.47 28.53 12.99
C ILE A 325 20.52 27.52 13.43
N THR A 326 21.15 27.77 14.57
CA THR A 326 22.05 26.81 15.23
C THR A 326 21.32 26.18 16.40
N PHE A 327 21.16 24.87 16.37
CA PHE A 327 20.59 24.09 17.45
C PHE A 327 21.69 23.52 18.34
N VAL A 328 21.51 23.56 19.66
CA VAL A 328 22.42 22.95 20.63
C VAL A 328 21.66 22.14 21.68
N ALA A 329 22.29 21.05 22.11
CA ALA A 329 21.81 20.18 23.18
C ALA A 329 23.01 19.48 23.83
N GLY A 330 22.74 18.68 24.86
CA GLY A 330 23.74 17.87 25.53
C GLY A 330 23.09 16.71 26.28
N ASP A 331 23.68 15.54 26.10
CA ASP A 331 23.29 14.30 26.77
C ASP A 331 24.37 13.88 27.77
N TYR A 332 24.02 13.13 28.80
CA TYR A 332 24.97 12.51 29.71
C TYR A 332 24.69 11.03 29.92
N PHE A 333 25.78 10.30 30.18
CA PHE A 333 25.79 8.89 30.54
C PHE A 333 26.74 8.73 31.74
N ASN A 334 26.26 8.08 32.78
CA ASN A 334 27.05 7.77 33.97
C ASN A 334 27.42 6.30 34.01
N ASP A 335 28.53 5.98 34.66
CA ASP A 335 29.04 4.60 34.78
C ASP A 335 28.10 3.71 35.59
N ASN A 336 27.20 4.31 36.38
CA ASN A 336 26.18 3.62 37.17
C ASN A 336 24.91 3.27 36.36
N GLY A 337 24.89 3.47 35.04
CA GLY A 337 23.76 3.21 34.16
C GLY A 337 22.75 4.35 34.04
N THR A 338 22.83 5.38 34.89
CA THR A 338 21.93 6.55 34.77
C THR A 338 22.32 7.43 33.59
N CYS A 339 21.33 7.88 32.83
CA CYS A 339 21.53 8.77 31.69
C CYS A 339 20.40 9.80 31.61
N GLY A 340 20.61 10.82 30.79
CA GLY A 340 19.66 11.92 30.64
C GLY A 340 20.20 12.97 29.67
N GLY A 341 19.41 14.01 29.43
CA GLY A 341 19.81 15.10 28.53
C GLY A 341 19.09 16.39 28.87
N ASN A 342 19.57 17.51 28.34
CA ASN A 342 18.82 18.76 28.49
C ASN A 342 17.47 18.64 27.75
N PRO A 343 16.35 19.08 28.34
CA PRO A 343 15.01 18.77 27.83
C PRO A 343 14.69 19.45 26.50
N ASP A 344 15.36 20.56 26.19
CA ASP A 344 15.06 21.42 25.06
C ASP A 344 16.23 21.44 24.06
N LEU A 345 15.90 21.28 22.78
CA LEU A 345 16.83 21.61 21.70
C LEU A 345 16.82 23.13 21.50
N GLU A 346 17.83 23.82 22.01
CA GLU A 346 17.89 25.28 21.97
C GLU A 346 18.33 25.77 20.58
N GLY A 347 17.46 26.49 19.88
CA GLY A 347 17.76 27.10 18.58
C GLY A 347 18.21 28.56 18.71
N TYR A 348 19.26 28.96 18.01
CA TYR A 348 19.79 30.33 17.95
C TYR A 348 19.69 30.83 16.51
N GLU A 349 18.72 31.70 16.25
CA GLU A 349 18.45 32.22 14.91
C GLU A 349 19.42 33.35 14.52
N PHE A 350 19.88 33.33 13.27
CA PHE A 350 20.71 34.37 12.67
C PHE A 350 20.35 34.56 11.18
N LEU A 351 20.65 35.73 10.64
CA LEU A 351 20.48 36.02 9.22
C LEU A 351 21.76 35.75 8.44
N ILE A 352 21.63 35.22 7.23
CA ILE A 352 22.72 35.13 6.27
C ILE A 352 22.64 36.36 5.35
N ALA A 353 23.60 37.26 5.47
CA ALA A 353 23.72 38.42 4.59
C ALA A 353 24.50 38.06 3.31
N ALA A 354 24.17 38.72 2.20
CA ALA A 354 24.86 38.50 0.93
C ALA A 354 26.35 38.83 1.03
N ALA A 355 27.19 38.11 0.28
CA ALA A 355 28.64 38.31 0.28
C ALA A 355 29.03 39.78 -0.01
N GLY A 356 30.02 40.29 0.73
CA GLY A 356 30.48 41.68 0.61
C GLY A 356 29.59 42.72 1.32
N SER A 357 28.48 42.31 1.92
CA SER A 357 27.67 43.19 2.77
C SER A 357 28.43 43.60 4.03
N LYS A 358 28.16 44.82 4.51
CA LYS A 358 28.68 45.33 5.80
C LYS A 358 27.51 45.59 6.74
N PRO A 359 26.92 44.54 7.35
CA PRO A 359 26.00 44.78 8.45
C PRO A 359 26.77 45.57 9.51
N GLY A 360 26.17 46.58 10.12
CA GLY A 360 26.82 47.40 11.14
C GLY A 360 27.14 46.60 12.39
N LYS A 361 27.15 47.23 13.56
CA LYS A 361 27.19 46.47 14.82
C LYS A 361 25.92 45.63 14.91
N VAL A 362 26.07 44.31 14.93
CA VAL A 362 24.99 43.35 15.16
C VAL A 362 25.12 42.79 16.57
N ASP A 363 23.98 42.54 17.20
CA ASP A 363 23.95 41.90 18.51
C ASP A 363 24.04 40.38 18.37
N ASP A 364 24.29 39.69 19.47
CA ASP A 364 24.31 38.22 19.50
C ASP A 364 22.91 37.65 19.21
N ALA A 365 22.87 36.53 18.50
CA ALA A 365 21.71 35.67 18.35
C ALA A 365 21.22 35.23 19.73
N LYS A 366 19.91 35.27 19.92
CA LYS A 366 19.24 34.87 21.15
C LYS A 366 18.60 33.49 20.97
N PRO A 367 18.43 32.72 22.04
CA PRO A 367 17.64 31.49 21.96
C PRO A 367 16.24 31.84 21.46
N SER A 368 15.79 31.10 20.45
CA SER A 368 14.47 31.24 19.85
C SER A 368 13.41 30.77 20.83
N THR A 369 12.32 31.53 20.96
CA THR A 369 11.14 31.13 21.72
C THR A 369 10.23 30.18 20.92
N THR A 370 10.67 29.77 19.72
CA THR A 370 9.83 29.06 18.75
C THR A 370 10.19 27.57 18.76
N LYS A 371 9.28 26.74 19.28
CA LYS A 371 9.35 25.28 19.09
C LYS A 371 9.41 24.96 17.59
N PRO A 372 10.27 24.04 17.12
CA PRO A 372 10.32 23.68 15.71
C PRO A 372 8.96 23.11 15.26
N ASN A 373 8.18 23.90 14.53
CA ASN A 373 6.98 23.40 13.87
C ASN A 373 7.41 22.72 12.57
N THR A 374 7.47 21.39 12.57
CA THR A 374 7.41 20.64 11.32
C THR A 374 6.03 20.86 10.69
N SER A 375 6.02 21.54 9.56
CA SER A 375 4.91 21.83 8.66
C SER A 375 3.66 20.95 8.81
N ASP A 376 2.67 21.46 9.53
CA ASP A 376 1.29 21.01 9.42
C ASP A 376 0.65 21.85 8.29
N VAL A 377 0.69 21.34 7.05
CA VAL A 377 -0.14 21.90 5.97
C VAL A 377 -1.57 21.49 6.25
N ARG A 378 -2.22 22.26 7.13
CA ARG A 378 -3.67 22.26 7.29
C ARG A 378 -4.24 23.47 6.58
N THR A 379 -5.19 23.19 5.70
CA THR A 379 -6.02 24.13 4.95
C THR A 379 -6.40 25.36 5.77
N GLN A 380 -6.10 26.55 5.23
CA GLN A 380 -6.53 27.83 5.78
C GLN A 380 -8.07 27.85 5.90
N SER A 381 -8.55 27.65 7.13
CA SER A 381 -9.87 28.11 7.53
C SER A 381 -9.81 29.63 7.65
N SER A 382 -10.67 30.27 6.88
CA SER A 382 -10.87 31.72 6.75
C SER A 382 -11.05 32.42 8.09
N ALA A 383 -10.15 33.36 8.40
CA ALA A 383 -10.40 34.40 9.40
C ALA A 383 -11.19 35.54 8.75
N SER A 384 -12.44 35.71 9.19
CA SER A 384 -13.32 36.83 8.90
C SER A 384 -12.66 38.18 9.22
N ARG A 385 -12.53 39.04 8.20
CA ARG A 385 -12.59 40.50 8.36
C ARG A 385 -13.49 41.08 7.26
N PRO A 386 -14.35 42.06 7.59
CA PRO A 386 -15.44 42.47 6.72
C PRO A 386 -14.93 43.37 5.61
N VAL A 387 -15.22 43.02 4.37
CA VAL A 387 -15.10 43.94 3.23
C VAL A 387 -16.51 44.18 2.72
N SER A 388 -16.98 45.41 2.94
CA SER A 388 -18.22 45.94 2.39
C SER A 388 -18.04 46.12 0.88
N GLY A 389 -18.85 45.43 0.09
CA GLY A 389 -18.87 45.53 -1.37
C GLY A 389 -20.00 44.70 -1.95
N SER A 390 -21.11 45.37 -2.28
CA SER A 390 -22.31 44.79 -2.92
C SER A 390 -22.04 44.44 -4.39
N LEU A 391 -22.99 43.67 -4.96
CA LEU A 391 -23.19 43.23 -6.37
C LEU A 391 -22.64 41.82 -6.65
N ALA A 392 -23.40 40.83 -7.13
CA ALA A 392 -24.76 40.84 -7.68
C ALA A 392 -25.45 39.47 -7.47
N ALA A 393 -26.78 39.54 -7.38
CA ALA A 393 -27.68 38.44 -7.20
C ALA A 393 -27.93 37.66 -8.51
N THR A 394 -27.83 36.33 -8.41
CA THR A 394 -28.68 35.37 -9.12
C THR A 394 -28.90 34.25 -8.10
N GLY A 395 -30.00 34.17 -7.37
CA GLY A 395 -31.34 33.91 -7.90
C GLY A 395 -31.69 32.46 -7.57
N SER A 396 -32.42 32.29 -6.45
CA SER A 396 -33.21 31.13 -6.00
C SER A 396 -33.41 29.99 -7.02
N SER A 397 -33.45 28.72 -6.61
CA SER A 397 -34.53 28.23 -5.75
C SER A 397 -34.24 26.89 -5.08
N SER A 398 -34.80 26.77 -3.88
CA SER A 398 -34.95 25.56 -3.07
C SER A 398 -35.75 24.46 -3.76
N ALA A 399 -35.21 23.24 -3.78
CA ALA A 399 -35.95 21.97 -3.66
C ALA A 399 -34.95 20.82 -3.49
N MET A 400 -34.90 20.21 -2.31
CA MET A 400 -34.49 18.81 -2.15
C MET A 400 -35.75 17.94 -2.38
N PRO A 401 -35.65 16.75 -3.02
CA PRO A 401 -35.13 15.59 -2.29
C PRO A 401 -34.35 14.53 -3.12
N GLN A 402 -33.51 13.80 -2.38
CA GLN A 402 -33.13 12.37 -2.48
C GLN A 402 -33.12 11.65 -3.84
N LEU A 403 -31.99 10.95 -4.09
CA LEU A 403 -31.76 9.65 -4.77
C LEU A 403 -30.43 9.76 -5.54
N ALA A 404 -29.35 9.14 -5.06
CA ALA A 404 -28.96 7.73 -5.26
C ALA A 404 -28.24 7.48 -6.61
N LEU A 405 -27.00 6.97 -6.47
CA LEU A 405 -26.17 6.21 -7.42
C LEU A 405 -25.87 6.78 -8.82
N ALA A 406 -24.57 6.72 -9.16
CA ALA A 406 -24.00 6.14 -10.37
C ALA A 406 -22.87 7.00 -11.00
N SER A 407 -21.64 6.49 -10.84
CA SER A 407 -20.61 6.30 -11.89
C SER A 407 -20.34 7.36 -12.97
N GLY A 408 -19.05 7.65 -13.15
CA GLY A 408 -18.46 8.12 -14.41
C GLY A 408 -17.61 9.38 -14.21
N ALA A 409 -16.28 9.29 -14.08
CA ALA A 409 -15.27 9.10 -15.13
C ALA A 409 -14.78 10.41 -15.77
N ALA A 410 -13.47 10.43 -16.03
CA ALA A 410 -12.65 11.30 -16.90
C ALA A 410 -11.78 12.36 -16.21
N MET A 411 -10.56 12.70 -16.66
CA MET A 411 -9.43 12.03 -17.34
C MET A 411 -8.33 13.13 -17.52
N ALA A 412 -7.09 12.69 -17.84
CA ALA A 412 -6.07 13.42 -18.63
C ALA A 412 -5.18 14.45 -17.85
N ILE A 413 -3.85 14.64 -18.03
CA ILE A 413 -2.75 14.32 -19.01
C ILE A 413 -1.42 14.45 -18.20
N GLY A 414 -0.26 13.83 -18.45
CA GLY A 414 0.27 12.94 -19.50
C GLY A 414 1.82 12.85 -19.46
N GLY A 415 2.40 12.09 -20.42
CA GLY A 415 3.84 11.95 -20.74
C GLY A 415 4.46 10.62 -20.26
N GLY A 416 5.11 9.78 -21.06
CA GLY A 416 5.61 9.87 -22.44
C GLY A 416 5.75 8.49 -23.12
N ALA A 417 6.13 8.56 -24.39
CA ALA A 417 6.09 7.51 -25.41
C ALA A 417 7.19 6.45 -25.35
N VAL A 418 6.96 5.22 -25.85
CA VAL A 418 7.80 4.56 -26.88
C VAL A 418 7.05 3.45 -27.67
N PHE A 419 7.17 3.56 -29.00
CA PHE A 419 7.25 2.54 -30.07
C PHE A 419 6.19 1.44 -30.31
N LEU A 420 5.50 1.62 -31.44
CA LEU A 420 4.86 0.59 -32.27
C LEU A 420 5.88 -0.14 -33.16
N VAL A 421 5.81 -1.48 -33.25
CA VAL A 421 5.94 -2.20 -34.53
C VAL A 421 4.91 -3.33 -34.57
N ARG A 422 4.00 -3.26 -35.55
CA ARG A 422 2.99 -4.25 -35.90
C ARG A 422 3.32 -4.84 -37.28
N ARG A 423 3.45 -6.16 -37.40
CA ARG A 423 3.29 -6.94 -38.66
C ARG A 423 3.43 -8.43 -38.34
N ARG A 424 2.66 -9.40 -38.83
CA ARG A 424 1.37 -9.51 -39.53
C ARG A 424 0.99 -10.99 -39.36
N LYS A 425 -0.30 -11.28 -39.19
CA LYS A 425 -0.87 -12.63 -39.30
C LYS A 425 -1.15 -12.90 -40.79
N ALA A 426 -0.63 -14.00 -41.31
CA ALA A 426 -1.09 -14.79 -42.44
C ALA A 426 -0.93 -16.24 -41.93
N GLY A 427 -1.93 -17.13 -41.91
CA GLY A 427 -2.85 -17.46 -42.98
C GLY A 427 -2.15 -18.45 -43.90
N PHE A 428 -2.15 -19.75 -43.54
CA PHE A 428 -1.89 -20.85 -44.47
C PHE A 428 -2.72 -22.07 -44.10
N HIS A 429 -3.66 -22.36 -44.99
CA HIS A 429 -4.12 -23.71 -45.34
C HIS A 429 -3.10 -24.30 -46.31
N ALA A 430 -2.64 -25.52 -46.03
CA ALA A 430 -2.40 -26.62 -46.96
C ALA A 430 -2.02 -27.85 -46.12
#